data_AF-A0A350PAC9-F1
#
_entry.id   AF-A0A350PAC9-F1
#
_cell.length_a   1.000
_cell.length_b   1.000
_cell.length_c   1.000
_cell.angle_alpha   90.00
_cell.angle_beta   90.00
_cell.angle_gamma   90.00
#
_symmetry.space_group_name_H-M   'P 1'
#
loop_
_entity.id
_entity.type
_entity.pdbx_description
1 polymer ?
#
loop_
_entity_poly.entity_id
_entity_poly.type
_entity_poly.pdbx_seq_one_letter_code
_entity_poly.pdbx_strand_id
1 'polypeptide(L)'
;ESIEQELLRNQSILKNWKEKHIAIRDRISSILEGESDSLKMELLKFNYLNLGILTDNESLIDAILIDTAWESARSTGIVSEFDFETTQKLTLVYSMQDVLTDRTIAKILDYYFDTNSHDMKNLERILVQFQLRFWELTGQEELMMTVYQDALEQLEE
;
A
#
# COMPACT_ATOMS: atom_id res chain seq x y z
N GLU A 1 -6.02 -23.72 1.94
CA GLU A 1 -6.61 -22.46 1.42
C GLU A 1 -6.58 -22.55 -0.09
N SER A 2 -7.70 -22.25 -0.77
CA SER A 2 -7.71 -22.15 -2.24
C SER A 2 -7.16 -20.79 -2.69
N ILE A 3 -6.79 -20.66 -3.97
CA ILE A 3 -6.40 -19.37 -4.56
C ILE A 3 -7.53 -18.34 -4.35
N GLU A 4 -8.78 -18.71 -4.63
CA GLU A 4 -9.94 -17.84 -4.43
C GLU A 4 -10.05 -17.31 -2.98
N GLN A 5 -9.90 -18.18 -1.97
CA GLN A 5 -9.94 -17.77 -0.56
C GLN A 5 -8.78 -16.82 -0.20
N GLU A 6 -7.60 -17.09 -0.74
CA GLU A 6 -6.43 -16.22 -0.57
C GLU A 6 -6.66 -14.84 -1.18
N LEU A 7 -7.20 -14.78 -2.41
CA LEU A 7 -7.51 -13.54 -3.10
C LEU A 7 -8.57 -12.72 -2.35
N LEU A 8 -9.67 -13.35 -1.90
CA LEU A 8 -10.71 -12.68 -1.11
C LEU A 8 -10.15 -12.09 0.19
N ARG A 9 -9.29 -12.85 0.88
CA ARG A 9 -8.65 -12.39 2.11
C ARG A 9 -7.73 -11.21 1.85
N ASN A 10 -6.87 -11.32 0.84
CA ASN A 10 -5.95 -10.26 0.46
C ASN A 10 -6.68 -9.00 -0.01
N GLN A 11 -7.77 -9.13 -0.78
CA GLN A 11 -8.62 -8.01 -1.19
C GLN A 11 -9.23 -7.31 0.03
N SER A 12 -9.68 -8.05 1.04
CA SER A 12 -10.18 -7.46 2.29
C SER A 12 -9.08 -6.71 3.06
N ILE A 13 -7.84 -7.23 3.08
CA ILE A 13 -6.70 -6.54 3.69
C ILE A 13 -6.39 -5.24 2.92
N LEU A 14 -6.30 -5.32 1.59
CA LEU A 14 -6.01 -4.19 0.73
C LEU A 14 -7.05 -3.07 0.88
N LYS A 15 -8.32 -3.42 1.02
CA LYS A 15 -9.38 -2.44 1.28
C LYS A 15 -9.12 -1.63 2.55
N ASN A 16 -8.74 -2.29 3.64
CA ASN A 16 -8.40 -1.64 4.90
C ASN A 16 -7.14 -0.76 4.76
N TRP A 17 -6.09 -1.26 4.09
CA TRP A 17 -4.89 -0.46 3.81
C TRP A 17 -5.22 0.82 3.04
N LYS A 18 -6.01 0.69 1.96
CA LYS A 18 -6.41 1.82 1.13
C LYS A 18 -7.14 2.90 1.93
N GLU A 19 -8.10 2.51 2.79
CA GLU A 19 -8.80 3.46 3.65
C GLU A 19 -7.84 4.22 4.58
N LYS A 20 -6.89 3.50 5.19
CA LYS A 20 -5.86 4.08 6.06
C LYS A 20 -4.89 4.99 5.32
N HIS A 21 -4.37 4.55 4.19
CA HIS A 21 -3.40 5.30 3.39
C HIS A 21 -4.02 6.55 2.75
N ILE A 22 -5.29 6.50 2.37
CA ILE A 22 -6.05 7.69 1.96
C ILE A 22 -6.15 8.68 3.13
N ALA A 23 -6.49 8.23 4.34
CA ALA A 23 -6.57 9.11 5.49
C ALA A 23 -5.22 9.79 5.81
N ILE A 24 -4.10 9.05 5.67
CA ILE A 24 -2.75 9.61 5.85
C ILE A 24 -2.44 10.65 4.76
N ARG A 25 -2.72 10.34 3.49
CA ARG A 25 -2.56 11.27 2.36
C ARG A 25 -3.32 12.56 2.59
N ASP A 26 -4.57 12.45 3.01
CA ASP A 26 -5.47 13.59 3.20
C ASP A 26 -5.01 14.43 4.40
N ARG A 27 -4.54 13.79 5.48
CA ARG A 27 -3.90 14.47 6.62
C ARG A 27 -2.64 15.25 6.22
N ILE A 28 -1.80 14.69 5.35
CA ILE A 28 -0.61 15.41 4.84
C ILE A 28 -1.05 16.60 3.98
N SER A 29 -2.06 16.41 3.13
CA SER A 29 -2.61 17.48 2.28
C SER A 29 -3.16 18.64 3.12
N SER A 30 -3.93 18.35 4.17
CA SER A 30 -4.51 19.38 5.04
C SER A 30 -3.44 20.18 5.80
N ILE A 31 -2.31 19.56 6.15
CA ILE A 31 -1.16 20.26 6.74
C ILE A 31 -0.49 21.20 5.73
N LEU A 32 -0.33 20.74 4.48
CA LEU A 32 0.31 21.52 3.41
C LEU A 32 -0.56 22.70 2.95
N GLU A 33 -1.88 22.53 2.93
CA GLU A 33 -2.86 23.55 2.56
C GLU A 33 -3.14 24.57 3.68
N GLY A 34 -2.61 24.33 4.88
CA GLY A 34 -2.80 25.20 6.05
C GLY A 34 -4.14 25.01 6.76
N GLU A 35 -4.89 23.96 6.45
CA GLU A 35 -6.16 23.64 7.09
C GLU A 35 -5.98 23.01 8.48
N SER A 36 -4.79 22.47 8.78
CA SER A 36 -4.47 21.74 10.01
C SER A 36 -3.21 22.26 10.71
N ASP A 37 -3.20 23.55 11.06
CA ASP A 37 -2.09 24.21 11.77
C ASP A 37 -1.71 23.52 13.09
N SER A 38 -2.67 22.93 13.80
CA SER A 38 -2.41 22.19 15.04
C SER A 38 -1.47 21.00 14.84
N LEU A 39 -1.67 20.22 13.77
CA LEU A 39 -0.84 19.06 13.42
C LEU A 39 0.56 19.50 12.98
N LYS A 40 0.66 20.60 12.21
CA LYS A 40 1.95 21.19 11.84
C LYS A 40 2.73 21.62 13.09
N MET A 41 2.06 22.29 14.02
CA MET A 41 2.65 22.70 15.28
C MET A 41 3.06 21.52 16.14
N GLU A 42 2.35 20.39 16.06
CA GLU A 42 2.72 19.16 16.75
C GLU A 42 3.98 18.51 16.18
N LEU A 43 4.10 18.42 14.85
CA LEU A 43 5.31 17.95 14.16
C LEU A 43 6.54 18.77 14.55
N LEU A 44 6.38 20.09 14.66
CA LEU A 44 7.47 21.02 15.03
C LEU A 44 7.93 20.91 16.49
N LYS A 45 7.25 20.15 17.35
CA LYS A 45 7.72 19.85 18.72
C LYS A 45 8.90 18.89 18.74
N PHE A 46 9.14 18.18 17.63
CA PHE A 46 10.17 17.17 17.50
C PHE A 46 11.33 17.68 16.65
N ASN A 47 12.55 17.23 16.96
CA ASN A 47 13.75 17.52 16.15
C ASN A 47 13.90 16.58 14.93
N TYR A 48 12.88 15.77 14.67
CA TYR A 48 12.81 14.80 13.59
C TYR A 48 11.36 14.70 13.12
N LEU A 49 11.13 14.16 11.92
CA LEU A 49 9.78 13.92 11.45
C LEU A 49 9.16 12.78 12.24
N ASN A 50 8.18 13.07 13.09
CA ASN A 50 7.44 12.03 13.80
C ASN A 50 6.33 11.47 12.90
N LEU A 51 6.61 10.33 12.26
CA LEU A 51 5.66 9.66 11.37
C LEU A 51 4.35 9.27 12.08
N GLY A 52 4.40 8.99 13.39
CA GLY A 52 3.20 8.69 14.18
C GLY A 52 2.16 9.81 14.19
N ILE A 53 2.56 11.08 14.01
CA ILE A 53 1.60 12.19 13.87
C ILE A 53 0.87 12.10 12.53
N LEU A 54 1.57 11.68 11.47
CA LEU A 54 1.00 11.51 10.13
C LEU A 54 0.14 10.25 10.04
N THR A 55 0.51 9.18 10.75
CA THR A 55 -0.20 7.88 10.72
C THR A 55 -1.19 7.68 11.86
N ASP A 56 -1.37 8.68 12.71
CA ASP A 56 -2.19 8.57 13.93
C ASP A 56 -1.74 7.46 14.88
N ASN A 57 -0.43 7.19 14.90
CA ASN A 57 0.22 6.06 15.57
C ASN A 57 -0.24 4.68 15.08
N GLU A 58 -0.93 4.60 13.94
CA GLU A 58 -1.19 3.34 13.27
C GLU A 58 0.02 2.89 12.45
N SER A 59 0.14 1.58 12.28
CA SER A 59 1.08 1.00 11.33
C SER A 59 0.61 1.26 9.91
N LEU A 60 1.54 1.53 8.98
CA LEU A 60 1.25 1.52 7.54
C LEU A 60 0.76 0.13 7.09
N ILE A 61 1.28 -0.92 7.73
CA ILE A 61 0.97 -2.31 7.38
C ILE A 61 0.57 -3.05 8.66
N ASP A 62 -0.69 -3.46 8.74
CA ASP A 62 -1.29 -4.11 9.92
C ASP A 62 -1.69 -5.59 9.68
N ALA A 63 -1.59 -6.05 8.44
CA ALA A 63 -1.78 -7.43 8.01
C ALA A 63 -0.78 -7.71 6.88
N ILE A 64 -0.69 -8.95 6.38
CA ILE A 64 0.24 -9.30 5.28
C ILE A 64 -0.58 -9.91 4.15
N LEU A 65 -0.38 -9.41 2.94
CA LEU A 65 -0.87 -10.06 1.72
C LEU A 65 -0.01 -11.30 1.47
N ILE A 66 -0.65 -12.45 1.27
CA ILE A 66 0.08 -13.71 1.03
C ILE A 66 -0.07 -14.18 -0.42
N ASP A 67 0.76 -15.13 -0.80
CA ASP A 67 0.79 -15.76 -2.12
C ASP A 67 0.90 -17.29 -2.04
N THR A 68 0.74 -17.87 -0.84
CA THR A 68 1.08 -19.27 -0.57
C THR A 68 0.26 -20.25 -1.40
N ALA A 69 -1.03 -19.99 -1.62
CA ALA A 69 -1.90 -20.83 -2.43
C ALA A 69 -1.47 -20.81 -3.91
N TRP A 70 -1.11 -19.63 -4.41
CA TRP A 70 -0.57 -19.47 -5.76
C TRP A 70 0.80 -20.12 -5.94
N GLU A 71 1.73 -19.88 -5.02
CA GLU A 71 3.05 -20.52 -5.05
C GLU A 71 2.93 -22.05 -5.00
N SER A 72 2.03 -22.55 -4.16
CA SER A 72 1.73 -23.99 -4.11
C SER A 72 1.24 -24.49 -5.46
N ALA A 73 0.24 -23.82 -6.06
CA ALA A 73 -0.31 -24.21 -7.36
C ALA A 73 0.73 -24.19 -8.48
N ARG A 74 1.62 -23.18 -8.51
CA ARG A 74 2.74 -23.11 -9.46
C ARG A 74 3.70 -24.28 -9.27
N SER A 75 4.07 -24.57 -8.03
CA SER A 75 5.07 -25.60 -7.70
C SER A 75 4.58 -27.04 -7.96
N THR A 76 3.28 -27.30 -7.75
CA THR A 76 2.69 -28.63 -7.93
C THR A 76 2.17 -28.86 -9.36
N GLY A 77 2.27 -27.87 -10.24
CA GLY A 77 1.79 -27.95 -11.61
C GLY A 77 0.28 -27.82 -11.77
N ILE A 78 -0.46 -27.44 -10.72
CA ILE A 78 -1.93 -27.25 -10.82
C ILE A 78 -2.26 -26.13 -11.82
N VAL A 79 -1.38 -25.14 -11.96
CA VAL A 79 -1.54 -24.04 -12.93
C VAL A 79 -1.64 -24.53 -14.38
N SER A 80 -1.13 -25.73 -14.73
CA SER A 80 -1.31 -26.26 -16.09
C SER A 80 -2.75 -26.65 -16.43
N GLU A 81 -3.60 -26.82 -15.41
CA GLU A 81 -5.01 -27.12 -15.58
C GLU A 81 -5.86 -25.85 -15.75
N PHE A 82 -5.29 -24.67 -15.49
CA PHE A 82 -5.95 -23.40 -15.74
C PHE A 82 -5.86 -23.05 -17.22
N ASP A 83 -6.90 -22.41 -17.74
CA ASP A 83 -6.81 -21.76 -19.04
C ASP A 83 -5.79 -20.60 -18.98
N PHE A 84 -5.44 -20.12 -20.17
CA PHE A 84 -4.45 -19.06 -20.31
C PHE A 84 -4.89 -17.74 -19.66
N GLU A 85 -6.17 -17.38 -19.75
CA GLU A 85 -6.69 -16.12 -19.23
C GLU A 85 -6.68 -16.11 -17.70
N THR A 86 -7.12 -17.20 -17.07
CA THR A 86 -7.01 -17.44 -15.63
C THR A 86 -5.56 -17.31 -15.18
N THR A 87 -4.63 -17.99 -15.87
CA THR A 87 -3.20 -17.93 -15.54
C THR A 87 -2.64 -16.51 -15.65
N GLN A 88 -3.04 -15.76 -16.69
CA GLN A 88 -2.60 -14.40 -16.92
C GLN A 88 -3.10 -13.44 -15.84
N LYS A 89 -4.39 -13.51 -15.48
CA LYS A 89 -5.00 -12.65 -14.45
C LYS A 89 -4.38 -12.92 -13.08
N LEU A 90 -4.22 -14.19 -12.70
CA LEU A 90 -3.56 -14.55 -11.43
C LEU A 90 -2.10 -14.04 -11.42
N THR A 91 -1.34 -14.27 -12.48
CA THR A 91 0.05 -13.78 -12.56
C THR A 91 0.12 -12.26 -12.39
N LEU A 92 -0.84 -11.51 -12.97
CA LEU A 92 -0.92 -10.06 -12.82
C LEU A 92 -1.21 -9.64 -11.37
N VAL A 93 -2.13 -10.32 -10.68
CA VAL A 93 -2.44 -10.06 -9.27
C VAL A 93 -1.18 -10.16 -8.41
N TYR A 94 -0.50 -11.31 -8.44
CA TYR A 94 0.65 -11.54 -7.57
C TYR A 94 1.85 -10.65 -7.96
N SER A 95 2.03 -10.36 -9.26
CA SER A 95 3.05 -9.40 -9.69
C SER A 95 2.76 -7.98 -9.16
N MET A 96 1.50 -7.58 -9.11
CA MET A 96 1.11 -6.27 -8.59
C MET A 96 1.24 -6.22 -7.06
N GLN A 97 0.95 -7.32 -6.35
CA GLN A 97 1.22 -7.45 -4.91
C GLN A 97 2.69 -7.17 -4.59
N ASP A 98 3.60 -7.76 -5.36
CA ASP A 98 5.05 -7.55 -5.19
C ASP A 98 5.44 -6.09 -5.46
N VAL A 99 4.89 -5.48 -6.51
CA VAL A 99 5.17 -4.07 -6.81
C VAL A 99 4.70 -3.15 -5.67
N LEU A 100 3.50 -3.37 -5.15
CA LEU A 100 2.93 -2.57 -4.08
C LEU A 100 3.78 -2.67 -2.80
N THR A 101 4.06 -3.91 -2.36
CA THR A 101 4.73 -4.20 -1.09
C THR A 101 6.22 -3.90 -1.13
N ASP A 102 6.95 -4.49 -2.07
CA ASP A 102 8.42 -4.44 -2.09
C ASP A 102 8.97 -3.17 -2.73
N ARG A 103 8.18 -2.46 -3.55
CA ARG A 103 8.65 -1.24 -4.21
C ARG A 103 8.01 0.01 -3.65
N THR A 104 6.70 0.05 -3.48
CA THR A 104 6.03 1.31 -3.16
C THR A 104 6.03 1.58 -1.66
N ILE A 105 5.57 0.62 -0.85
CA ILE A 105 5.58 0.74 0.61
C ILE A 105 7.02 0.82 1.12
N ALA A 106 7.92 -0.03 0.63
CA ALA A 106 9.35 0.02 0.99
C ALA A 106 9.97 1.40 0.74
N LYS A 107 9.69 2.06 -0.40
CA LYS A 107 10.20 3.42 -0.70
C LYS A 107 9.67 4.52 0.22
N ILE A 108 8.49 4.34 0.83
CA ILE A 108 7.97 5.26 1.84
C ILE A 108 8.80 5.12 3.12
N LEU A 109 9.05 3.89 3.54
CA LEU A 109 9.86 3.60 4.72
C LEU A 109 11.33 4.01 4.51
N ASP A 110 11.91 3.70 3.36
CA ASP A 110 13.27 4.12 3.01
C ASP A 110 13.42 5.64 3.04
N TYR A 111 12.42 6.36 2.51
CA TYR A 111 12.42 7.81 2.58
C TYR A 111 12.31 8.30 4.04
N TYR A 112 11.46 7.67 4.84
CA TYR A 112 11.36 7.99 6.27
C TYR A 112 12.67 7.75 7.03
N PHE A 113 13.43 6.70 6.71
CA PHE A 113 14.70 6.41 7.37
C PHE A 113 15.89 7.18 6.77
N ASP A 114 15.69 7.92 5.66
CA ASP A 114 16.71 8.82 5.12
C ASP A 114 16.92 10.01 6.06
N THR A 115 18.18 10.34 6.34
CA THR A 115 18.54 11.44 7.26
C THR A 115 17.95 12.78 6.83
N ASN A 116 17.82 13.04 5.53
CA ASN A 116 17.27 14.30 5.02
C ASN A 116 15.76 14.43 5.26
N SER A 117 15.05 13.32 5.46
CA SER A 117 13.62 13.33 5.79
C SER A 117 13.33 13.82 7.22
N HIS A 118 14.37 14.09 8.00
CA HIS A 118 14.28 14.61 9.36
C HIS A 118 14.82 16.04 9.50
N ASP A 119 15.21 16.70 8.40
CA ASP A 119 15.58 18.11 8.43
C ASP A 119 14.34 19.00 8.57
N MET A 120 13.93 19.25 9.82
CA MET A 120 12.72 19.99 10.16
C MET A 120 12.70 21.44 9.63
N LYS A 121 13.85 22.00 9.22
CA LYS A 121 13.89 23.30 8.51
C LYS A 121 13.24 23.23 7.13
N ASN A 122 13.21 22.03 6.54
CA ASN A 122 12.63 21.73 5.23
C ASN A 122 11.34 20.90 5.35
N LEU A 123 10.62 20.99 6.49
CA LEU A 123 9.43 20.17 6.78
C LEU A 123 8.41 20.16 5.64
N GLU A 124 8.10 21.31 5.04
CA GLU A 124 7.12 21.39 3.95
C GLU A 124 7.55 20.58 2.72
N ARG A 125 8.82 20.70 2.32
CA ARG A 125 9.39 19.88 1.24
C ARG A 125 9.33 18.39 1.57
N ILE A 126 9.58 18.04 2.83
CA ILE A 126 9.52 16.65 3.30
C ILE A 126 8.10 16.12 3.22
N LEU A 127 7.11 16.89 3.67
CA LEU A 127 5.69 16.54 3.61
C LEU A 127 5.20 16.38 2.17
N VAL A 128 5.60 17.26 1.24
CA VAL A 128 5.30 17.10 -0.19
C VAL A 128 5.83 15.77 -0.73
N GLN A 129 7.04 15.36 -0.33
CA GLN A 129 7.61 14.08 -0.76
C GLN A 129 6.83 12.87 -0.22
N PHE A 130 6.31 12.94 1.01
CA PHE A 130 5.39 11.92 1.52
C PHE A 130 4.06 11.95 0.77
N GLN A 131 3.47 13.13 0.57
CA GLN A 131 2.20 13.28 -0.15
C GLN A 131 2.25 12.61 -1.53
N LEU A 132 3.30 12.86 -2.32
CA LEU A 132 3.48 12.25 -3.64
C LEU A 132 3.58 10.72 -3.58
N ARG A 133 4.25 10.17 -2.56
CA ARG A 133 4.37 8.71 -2.39
C ARG A 133 3.05 8.08 -1.96
N PHE A 134 2.28 8.75 -1.09
CA PHE A 134 0.95 8.28 -0.70
C PHE A 134 -0.09 8.42 -1.83
N TRP A 135 0.06 9.42 -2.72
CA TRP A 135 -0.71 9.49 -3.97
C TRP A 135 -0.45 8.27 -4.86
N GLU A 136 0.82 7.95 -5.10
CA GLU A 136 1.18 6.76 -5.89
C GLU A 136 0.68 5.48 -5.22
N LEU A 137 0.88 5.34 -3.90
CA LEU A 137 0.43 4.18 -3.12
C LEU A 137 -1.08 3.97 -3.27
N THR A 138 -1.89 4.99 -2.96
CA THR A 138 -3.35 4.88 -3.03
C THR A 138 -3.86 4.64 -4.45
N GLY A 139 -3.16 5.16 -5.47
CA GLY A 139 -3.45 4.85 -6.88
C GLY A 139 -3.16 3.39 -7.25
N GLN A 140 -2.04 2.83 -6.77
CA GLN A 140 -1.71 1.42 -6.97
C GLN A 140 -2.67 0.48 -6.24
N GLU A 141 -3.10 0.84 -5.03
CA GLU A 141 -4.09 0.07 -4.27
C GLU A 141 -5.45 0.05 -4.97
N GLU A 142 -5.87 1.16 -5.59
CA GLU A 142 -7.08 1.19 -6.44
C GLU A 142 -6.96 0.23 -7.63
N LEU A 143 -5.86 0.30 -8.38
CA LEU A 143 -5.62 -0.61 -9.51
C LEU A 143 -5.64 -2.07 -9.06
N MET A 144 -5.01 -2.36 -7.93
CA MET A 144 -4.90 -3.71 -7.40
C MET A 144 -6.24 -4.26 -6.91
N MET A 145 -7.14 -3.40 -6.41
CA MET A 145 -8.54 -3.80 -6.13
C MET A 145 -9.26 -4.25 -7.41
N THR A 146 -9.07 -3.54 -8.53
CA THR A 146 -9.63 -3.95 -9.84
C THR A 146 -9.04 -5.28 -10.29
N VAL A 147 -7.72 -5.43 -10.21
CA VAL A 147 -7.04 -6.66 -10.64
C VAL A 147 -7.45 -7.88 -9.78
N TYR A 148 -7.68 -7.70 -8.47
CA TYR A 148 -8.28 -8.74 -7.63
C TYR A 148 -9.68 -9.12 -8.09
N GLN A 149 -10.53 -8.13 -8.36
CA GLN A 149 -11.90 -8.35 -8.77
C GLN A 149 -11.96 -9.13 -10.09
N ASP A 150 -11.19 -8.71 -11.09
CA ASP A 150 -11.14 -9.36 -12.40
C ASP A 150 -10.67 -10.82 -12.31
N ALA A 151 -9.71 -11.11 -11.41
CA ALA A 151 -9.20 -12.46 -11.20
C ALA A 151 -10.19 -13.35 -10.43
N LEU A 152 -10.91 -12.80 -9.46
CA LEU A 152 -11.96 -13.52 -8.74
C LEU A 152 -13.12 -13.87 -9.67
N GLU A 153 -13.58 -12.92 -10.49
CA GLU A 153 -14.62 -13.17 -11.50
C GLU A 153 -14.20 -14.26 -12.47
N GLN A 154 -12.93 -14.29 -12.90
CA GLN A 154 -12.42 -15.34 -13.79
C GLN A 154 -12.43 -16.73 -13.14
N LEU A 155 -12.19 -16.82 -11.83
CA LEU A 155 -12.20 -18.10 -11.11
C LEU A 155 -13.61 -18.65 -10.88
N GLU A 156 -14.64 -17.81 -10.98
CA GLU A 156 -16.05 -18.19 -10.84
C GLU A 156 -16.69 -18.70 -12.15
N GLU A 157 -16.03 -18.47 -13.30
CA GLU A 157 -16.46 -18.96 -14.63
C GLU A 157 -16.19 -20.46 -14.85
#